data_AF-A0A9Q0JR65-F1
#
_entry.id   AF-A0A9Q0JR65-F1
#
_cell.length_a   1.000
_cell.length_b   1.000
_cell.length_c   1.000
_cell.angle_alpha   90.00
_cell.angle_beta   90.00
_cell.angle_gamma   90.00
#
_symmetry.space_group_name_H-M   'P 1'
#
loop_
_entity.id
_entity.type
_entity.pdbx_description
1 polymer ?
#
loop_
_entity_poly.entity_id
_entity_poly.type
_entity_poly.pdbx_seq_one_letter_code
_entity_poly.pdbx_strand_id
1 'polypeptide(L)'
;MDVLIEEEDERGIWIWQWHPRKPLAFALTGLSRPLILICTMLTALGILKNVACSLCSETMEREILAVHKGENCPQRIVTCEFCEFPLPAVDLAEHQEVCGNRTELCHLCNKYIRLRERYNHEISCTGMPDSTAGSSRDVRVPERAQGPPRRQPQEFSRKRIIFTIAITGIAVLLGSFLFQRKPEMNQMH
;
A
#
# COMPACT_ATOMS: atom_id res chain seq x y z
N MET A 1 -13.59 18.52 12.63
CA MET A 1 -13.11 19.37 13.73
C MET A 1 -11.61 19.28 13.61
N ASP A 2 -11.00 20.13 12.79
CA ASP A 2 -9.62 19.91 12.36
C ASP A 2 -8.87 21.24 12.38
N VAL A 3 -8.19 21.41 13.52
CA VAL A 3 -6.84 21.96 13.73
C VAL A 3 -6.31 22.91 12.64
N LEU A 4 -6.23 24.20 12.99
CA LEU A 4 -5.37 25.20 12.36
C LEU A 4 -3.96 25.07 12.92
N ILE A 5 -2.95 24.95 12.05
CA ILE A 5 -1.56 25.32 12.38
C ILE A 5 -1.10 26.24 11.26
N GLU A 6 -0.96 27.52 11.58
CA GLU A 6 -0.27 28.52 10.77
C GLU A 6 1.19 28.55 11.23
N GLU A 7 2.12 28.31 10.31
CA GLU A 7 3.56 28.53 10.56
C GLU A 7 4.12 29.31 9.35
N GLU A 8 4.49 30.58 9.58
CA GLU A 8 5.14 31.47 8.61
C GLU A 8 6.68 31.29 8.68
N ASP A 9 7.37 31.20 7.54
CA ASP A 9 8.85 31.27 7.46
C ASP A 9 9.31 32.74 7.35
N GLU A 10 10.47 33.06 7.95
CA GLU A 10 11.02 34.41 8.20
C GLU A 10 11.45 35.20 6.94
N ARG A 11 11.06 34.76 5.75
CA ARG A 11 11.32 35.46 4.49
C ARG A 11 10.07 35.95 3.79
N GLY A 12 8.89 35.73 4.35
CA GLY A 12 7.62 36.22 3.77
C GLY A 12 7.33 35.69 2.37
N ILE A 13 7.96 34.57 1.98
CA ILE A 13 7.77 33.93 0.68
C ILE A 13 6.62 32.94 0.81
N TRP A 14 5.48 33.29 0.22
CA TRP A 14 4.36 32.38 0.02
C TRP A 14 4.79 31.26 -0.93
N ILE A 15 5.13 30.10 -0.39
CA ILE A 15 5.32 28.88 -1.18
C ILE A 15 3.92 28.43 -1.59
N TRP A 16 3.52 28.67 -2.85
CA TRP A 16 2.26 28.15 -3.40
C TRP A 16 2.36 26.63 -3.55
N GLN A 17 2.16 25.90 -2.47
CA GLN A 17 2.03 24.45 -2.51
C GLN A 17 0.71 24.10 -3.21
N TRP A 18 0.83 23.61 -4.44
CA TRP A 18 -0.29 23.18 -5.28
C TRP A 18 -1.10 22.06 -4.59
N HIS A 19 -2.37 22.32 -4.31
CA HIS A 19 -3.33 21.29 -3.87
C HIS A 19 -4.24 20.88 -5.05
N PRO A 20 -4.25 19.60 -5.49
CA PRO A 20 -5.03 19.15 -6.64
C PRO A 20 -6.43 18.68 -6.19
N ARG A 21 -7.26 19.57 -5.61
CA ARG A 21 -8.63 19.21 -5.21
C ARG A 21 -9.63 20.38 -5.26
N LYS A 22 -9.77 21.03 -6.42
CA LYS A 22 -10.94 21.87 -6.67
C LYS A 22 -11.51 21.57 -8.07
N PRO A 23 -12.77 21.12 -8.19
CA PRO A 23 -13.45 21.15 -9.47
C PRO A 23 -13.65 22.63 -9.83
N LEU A 24 -12.97 23.07 -10.89
CA LEU A 24 -13.12 24.39 -11.46
C LEU A 24 -14.52 24.51 -12.09
N ALA A 25 -15.50 24.87 -11.28
CA ALA A 25 -16.67 25.58 -11.77
C ALA A 25 -16.20 26.99 -12.17
N PHE A 26 -15.62 27.10 -13.37
CA PHE A 26 -15.23 28.38 -13.94
C PHE A 26 -16.48 29.24 -14.12
N ALA A 27 -16.54 30.35 -13.40
CA ALA A 27 -17.53 31.39 -13.58
C ALA A 27 -17.42 31.93 -15.03
N LEU A 28 -18.40 31.62 -15.87
CA LEU A 28 -18.50 32.10 -17.26
C LEU A 28 -19.04 33.55 -17.34
N THR A 29 -18.68 34.41 -16.39
CA THR A 29 -19.06 35.83 -16.42
C THR A 29 -17.89 36.63 -17.00
N GLY A 30 -17.68 36.55 -18.32
CA GLY A 30 -16.66 37.38 -18.98
C GLY A 30 -16.16 36.97 -20.36
N LEU A 31 -16.51 35.79 -20.89
CA LEU A 31 -16.11 35.40 -22.25
C LEU A 31 -17.04 36.01 -23.31
N SER A 32 -16.48 36.48 -24.42
CA SER A 32 -17.27 36.99 -25.55
C SER A 32 -18.20 35.90 -26.11
N ARG A 33 -19.40 36.30 -26.60
CA ARG A 33 -20.42 35.39 -27.18
C ARG A 33 -19.87 34.27 -28.09
N PRO A 34 -18.86 34.50 -28.97
CA PRO A 34 -18.29 33.42 -29.77
C PRO A 34 -17.49 32.38 -28.98
N LEU A 35 -16.75 32.76 -27.93
CA LEU A 35 -15.99 31.83 -27.07
C LEU A 35 -16.92 30.94 -26.24
N ILE A 36 -18.06 31.48 -25.80
CA ILE A 36 -19.11 30.70 -25.09
C ILE A 36 -19.70 29.63 -26.02
N LEU A 37 -20.00 29.99 -27.28
CA LEU A 37 -20.51 29.05 -28.29
C LEU A 37 -19.50 27.93 -28.61
N ILE A 38 -18.21 28.24 -28.68
CA ILE A 38 -17.17 27.21 -28.91
C ILE A 38 -17.12 26.24 -27.72
N CYS A 39 -17.17 26.75 -26.48
CA CYS A 39 -17.15 25.93 -25.27
C CYS A 39 -18.41 25.05 -25.14
N THR A 40 -19.59 25.57 -25.50
CA THR A 40 -20.84 24.78 -25.51
C THR A 40 -20.86 23.74 -26.63
N MET A 41 -20.27 24.03 -27.79
CA MET A 41 -20.15 23.05 -28.87
C MET A 41 -19.14 21.92 -28.55
N LEU A 42 -18.01 22.24 -27.91
CA LEU A 42 -17.03 21.23 -27.45
C LEU A 42 -17.61 20.27 -26.39
N THR A 43 -18.43 20.79 -25.49
CA THR A 43 -19.16 19.98 -24.49
C THR A 43 -20.28 19.14 -25.14
N ALA A 44 -21.02 19.69 -26.11
CA ALA A 44 -22.09 18.98 -26.83
C ALA A 44 -21.59 17.86 -27.75
N LEU A 45 -20.41 18.01 -28.34
CA LEU A 45 -19.73 16.97 -29.14
C LEU A 45 -19.11 15.85 -28.28
N GLY A 46 -19.21 15.94 -26.94
CA GLY A 46 -18.74 14.90 -26.01
C GLY A 46 -17.23 14.91 -25.74
N ILE A 47 -16.52 15.94 -26.18
CA ILE A 47 -15.05 16.05 -26.13
C ILE A 47 -14.54 16.33 -24.69
N LEU A 48 -15.40 16.82 -23.79
CA LEU A 48 -15.04 17.20 -22.40
C LEU A 48 -15.64 16.27 -21.32
N LYS A 49 -15.95 15.01 -21.64
CA LYS A 49 -16.50 14.06 -20.66
C LYS A 49 -15.40 13.50 -19.76
N ASN A 50 -15.07 14.25 -18.69
CA ASN A 50 -14.19 13.77 -17.63
C ASN A 50 -14.86 12.64 -16.83
N VAL A 51 -14.07 11.64 -16.45
CA VAL A 51 -14.47 10.49 -15.64
C VAL A 51 -13.65 10.51 -14.34
N ALA A 52 -14.29 10.20 -13.22
CA ALA A 52 -13.61 10.07 -11.94
C ALA A 52 -12.87 8.72 -11.83
N CYS A 53 -11.64 8.75 -11.34
CA CYS A 53 -10.91 7.56 -10.96
C CYS A 53 -11.53 6.90 -9.74
N SER A 54 -11.78 5.60 -9.80
CA SER A 54 -12.40 4.84 -8.71
C SER A 54 -11.51 4.65 -7.48
N LEU A 55 -10.19 4.88 -7.60
CA LEU A 55 -9.23 4.68 -6.53
C LEU A 55 -8.92 5.97 -5.75
N CYS A 56 -8.71 7.09 -6.46
CA CYS A 56 -8.34 8.37 -5.84
C CYS A 56 -9.42 9.47 -5.94
N SER A 57 -10.52 9.19 -6.65
CA SER A 57 -11.64 10.12 -6.90
C SER A 57 -11.27 11.38 -7.69
N GLU A 58 -10.11 11.40 -8.34
CA GLU A 58 -9.68 12.49 -9.21
C GLU A 58 -10.38 12.41 -10.58
N THR A 59 -10.78 13.54 -11.15
CA THR A 59 -11.47 13.61 -12.44
C THR A 59 -10.50 13.88 -13.59
N MET A 60 -10.58 13.09 -14.66
CA MET A 60 -9.66 13.17 -15.79
C MET A 60 -10.35 12.72 -17.09
N GLU A 61 -9.74 12.98 -18.24
CA GLU A 61 -10.26 12.52 -19.53
C GLU A 61 -10.30 10.98 -19.59
N ARG A 62 -11.23 10.43 -20.39
CA ARG A 62 -11.43 8.97 -20.47
C ARG A 62 -10.21 8.27 -21.05
N GLU A 63 -9.53 8.92 -21.99
CA GLU A 63 -8.36 8.45 -22.70
C GLU A 63 -7.17 8.27 -21.75
N ILE A 64 -6.99 9.19 -20.79
CA ILE A 64 -5.89 9.15 -19.83
C ILE A 64 -6.19 8.31 -18.58
N LEU A 65 -7.46 7.94 -18.35
CA LEU A 65 -7.87 7.17 -17.17
C LEU A 65 -7.17 5.81 -17.07
N ALA A 66 -6.90 5.15 -18.21
CA ALA A 66 -6.21 3.87 -18.24
C ALA A 66 -4.75 4.01 -17.76
N VAL A 67 -4.03 4.98 -18.32
CA VAL A 67 -2.64 5.29 -17.95
C VAL A 67 -2.57 5.76 -16.50
N HIS A 68 -3.51 6.60 -16.06
CA HIS A 68 -3.59 7.03 -14.67
C HIS A 68 -3.72 5.83 -13.73
N LYS A 69 -4.67 4.92 -13.95
CA LYS A 69 -4.86 3.75 -13.09
C LYS A 69 -3.62 2.84 -13.02
N GLY A 70 -2.90 2.70 -14.14
CA GLY A 70 -1.71 1.85 -14.22
C GLY A 70 -0.46 2.48 -13.60
N GLU A 71 -0.22 3.76 -13.85
CA GLU A 71 1.09 4.36 -13.62
C GLU A 71 1.06 5.58 -12.69
N ASN A 72 0.04 6.44 -12.78
CA ASN A 72 0.05 7.73 -12.08
C ASN A 72 -0.80 7.76 -10.81
N CYS A 73 -1.73 6.82 -10.64
CA CYS A 73 -2.66 6.86 -9.53
C CYS A 73 -1.90 6.69 -8.20
N PRO A 74 -2.05 7.60 -7.24
CA PRO A 74 -1.37 7.51 -5.93
C PRO A 74 -1.89 6.34 -5.10
N GLN A 75 -3.11 5.90 -5.37
CA GLN A 75 -3.79 4.79 -4.70
C GLN A 75 -3.63 3.46 -5.46
N ARG A 76 -2.80 3.40 -6.52
CA ARG A 76 -2.49 2.12 -7.17
C ARG A 76 -1.68 1.24 -6.22
N ILE A 77 -1.90 -0.06 -6.28
CA ILE A 77 -1.15 -1.02 -5.48
C ILE A 77 0.18 -1.33 -6.15
N VAL A 78 1.27 -1.14 -5.42
CA VAL A 78 2.66 -1.45 -5.81
C VAL A 78 3.30 -2.27 -4.70
N THR A 79 4.24 -3.14 -5.03
CA THR A 79 4.96 -3.97 -4.06
C THR A 79 6.27 -3.32 -3.64
N CYS A 80 6.59 -3.40 -2.34
CA CYS A 80 7.90 -3.01 -1.83
C CYS A 80 9.01 -3.89 -2.43
N GLU A 81 10.09 -3.29 -2.94
CA GLU A 81 11.22 -4.03 -3.53
C GLU A 81 12.05 -4.84 -2.50
N PHE A 82 11.93 -4.51 -1.21
CA PHE A 82 12.71 -5.17 -0.15
C PHE A 82 11.97 -6.32 0.53
N CYS A 83 10.64 -6.24 0.64
CA CYS A 83 9.83 -7.21 1.39
C CYS A 83 8.61 -7.73 0.64
N GLU A 84 8.42 -7.32 -0.62
CA GLU A 84 7.33 -7.73 -1.51
C GLU A 84 5.92 -7.41 -0.99
N PHE A 85 5.81 -6.59 0.07
CA PHE A 85 4.54 -6.25 0.67
C PHE A 85 3.74 -5.29 -0.25
N PRO A 86 2.47 -5.59 -0.57
CA PRO A 86 1.64 -4.75 -1.43
C PRO A 86 1.09 -3.55 -0.65
N LEU A 87 1.30 -2.35 -1.19
CA LEU A 87 0.93 -1.07 -0.58
C LEU A 87 0.41 -0.08 -1.63
N PRO A 88 -0.38 0.93 -1.24
CA PRO A 88 -0.63 2.10 -2.08
C PRO A 88 0.68 2.80 -2.45
N ALA A 89 0.79 3.29 -3.69
CA ALA A 89 1.98 3.99 -4.16
C ALA A 89 2.33 5.23 -3.32
N VAL A 90 1.33 5.90 -2.74
CA VAL A 90 1.51 7.04 -1.84
C VAL A 90 2.30 6.69 -0.56
N ASP A 91 2.14 5.47 -0.03
CA ASP A 91 2.77 5.04 1.22
C ASP A 91 4.10 4.30 0.97
N LEU A 92 4.39 3.95 -0.29
CA LEU A 92 5.52 3.10 -0.65
C LEU A 92 6.87 3.71 -0.27
N ALA A 93 7.06 5.01 -0.49
CA ALA A 93 8.33 5.68 -0.22
C ALA A 93 8.65 5.69 1.28
N GLU A 94 7.71 6.10 2.13
CA GLU A 94 7.86 6.08 3.59
C GLU A 94 8.14 4.66 4.08
N HIS A 95 7.40 3.68 3.55
CA HIS A 95 7.64 2.28 3.86
C HIS A 95 9.05 1.82 3.45
N GLN A 96 9.53 2.17 2.24
CA GLN A 96 10.85 1.78 1.75
C GLN A 96 12.01 2.37 2.56
N GLU A 97 11.84 3.58 3.12
CA GLU A 97 12.84 4.18 4.01
C GLU A 97 13.00 3.37 5.30
N VAL A 98 11.90 2.91 5.90
CA VAL A 98 11.97 2.07 7.11
C VAL A 98 12.36 0.63 6.77
N CYS A 99 11.71 0.05 5.76
CA CYS A 99 11.90 -1.34 5.36
C CYS A 99 13.32 -1.58 4.83
N GLY A 100 13.86 -0.69 4.00
CA GLY A 100 15.22 -0.84 3.44
C GLY A 100 16.33 -0.81 4.49
N ASN A 101 16.09 -0.12 5.62
CA ASN A 101 17.02 -0.04 6.75
C ASN A 101 16.97 -1.25 7.68
N ARG A 102 15.95 -2.13 7.55
CA ARG A 102 15.91 -3.40 8.26
C ARG A 102 17.14 -4.24 7.87
N THR A 103 17.73 -4.91 8.84
CA THR A 103 18.86 -5.82 8.61
C THR A 103 18.43 -7.27 8.69
N GLU A 104 19.12 -8.11 7.92
CA GLU A 104 19.04 -9.56 7.99
C GLU A 104 20.44 -10.17 8.12
N LEU A 105 20.51 -11.36 8.71
CA LEU A 105 21.77 -12.06 8.88
C LEU A 105 22.15 -12.78 7.59
N CYS A 106 23.32 -12.47 7.03
CA CYS A 106 23.90 -13.26 5.96
C CYS A 106 24.42 -14.58 6.53
N HIS A 107 23.90 -15.71 6.04
CA HIS A 107 24.30 -17.04 6.51
C HIS A 107 25.70 -17.48 6.04
N LEU A 108 26.28 -16.79 5.06
CA LEU A 108 27.61 -17.11 4.54
C LEU A 108 28.71 -16.46 5.38
N CYS A 109 28.58 -15.17 5.69
CA CYS A 109 29.60 -14.42 6.42
C CYS A 109 29.19 -14.03 7.86
N ASN A 110 27.98 -14.42 8.31
CA ASN A 110 27.41 -14.10 9.62
C ASN A 110 27.37 -12.59 9.94
N LYS A 111 27.33 -11.72 8.92
CA LYS A 111 27.14 -10.26 9.09
C LYS A 111 25.68 -9.88 8.95
N TYR A 112 25.24 -8.93 9.78
CA TYR A 112 23.97 -8.25 9.56
C TYR A 112 24.11 -7.24 8.42
N ILE A 113 23.31 -7.43 7.38
CA ILE A 113 23.31 -6.60 6.17
C ILE A 113 21.95 -5.91 6.02
N ARG A 114 21.93 -4.66 5.58
CA ARG A 114 20.67 -3.95 5.32
C ARG A 114 19.98 -4.52 4.09
N LEU A 115 18.65 -4.52 4.06
CA LEU A 115 17.89 -5.02 2.91
C LEU A 115 18.25 -4.29 1.62
N ARG A 116 18.42 -2.95 1.68
CA ARG A 116 18.84 -2.15 0.52
C ARG A 116 20.24 -2.51 -0.02
N GLU A 117 21.09 -3.06 0.84
CA GLU A 117 22.48 -3.41 0.50
C GLU A 117 22.63 -4.90 0.13
N ARG A 118 21.56 -5.70 0.24
CA ARG A 118 21.61 -7.16 0.09
C ARG A 118 22.19 -7.60 -1.24
N TYR A 119 21.74 -7.00 -2.35
CA TYR A 119 22.20 -7.36 -3.69
C TYR A 119 23.71 -7.11 -3.86
N ASN A 120 24.18 -5.94 -3.41
CA ASN A 120 25.61 -5.59 -3.45
C ASN A 120 26.44 -6.51 -2.56
N HIS A 121 25.90 -6.88 -1.40
CA HIS A 121 26.54 -7.83 -0.50
C HIS A 121 26.65 -9.21 -1.12
N GLU A 122 25.59 -9.73 -1.74
CA GLU A 122 25.58 -11.06 -2.37
C GLU A 122 26.69 -11.22 -3.42
N ILE A 123 26.90 -10.19 -4.24
CA ILE A 123 27.95 -10.17 -5.28
C ILE A 123 29.37 -10.14 -4.67
N SER A 124 29.54 -9.47 -3.52
CA SER A 124 30.85 -9.28 -2.88
C SER A 124 31.10 -10.20 -1.68
N CYS A 125 30.16 -11.09 -1.36
CA CYS A 125 30.22 -11.89 -0.16
C CYS A 125 31.33 -12.94 -0.27
N THR A 126 32.37 -12.81 0.57
CA THR A 126 33.49 -13.76 0.59
C THR A 126 33.17 -15.04 1.37
N GLY A 127 31.99 -15.14 2.00
CA GLY A 127 31.55 -16.32 2.76
C GLY A 127 32.43 -16.65 3.98
N MET A 128 33.33 -15.76 4.36
CA MET A 128 34.17 -15.91 5.53
C MET A 128 33.55 -15.14 6.70
N PRO A 129 33.26 -15.79 7.84
CA PRO A 129 32.84 -15.09 9.04
C PRO A 129 33.97 -14.16 9.48
N ASP A 130 33.67 -12.88 9.55
CA ASP A 130 34.67 -11.89 9.94
C ASP A 130 34.96 -12.06 11.42
N SER A 131 36.13 -12.61 11.73
CA SER A 131 36.60 -12.82 13.10
C SER A 131 36.97 -11.49 13.80
N THR A 132 36.81 -10.35 13.11
CA THR A 132 37.31 -9.04 13.54
C THR A 132 36.23 -8.13 14.14
N ALA A 133 34.95 -8.53 14.18
CA ALA A 133 33.88 -7.68 14.73
C ALA A 133 33.14 -8.36 15.89
N GLY A 134 33.71 -8.27 17.09
CA GLY A 134 33.04 -8.72 18.32
C GLY A 134 33.80 -8.66 19.65
N SER A 135 34.97 -8.05 19.74
CA SER A 135 35.49 -7.53 21.02
C SER A 135 35.06 -6.06 21.13
N SER A 136 34.44 -5.69 22.26
CA SER A 136 33.93 -4.34 22.58
C SER A 136 32.55 -3.97 22.01
N ARG A 137 31.49 -4.49 22.64
CA ARG A 137 30.54 -3.64 23.37
C ARG A 137 30.12 -4.37 24.63
N ASP A 138 30.59 -3.86 25.75
CA ASP A 138 30.03 -4.10 27.07
C ASP A 138 28.57 -3.61 27.04
N VAL A 139 27.63 -4.54 26.80
CA VAL A 139 26.20 -4.25 26.93
C VAL A 139 25.94 -4.20 28.43
N ARG A 140 26.00 -2.99 28.98
CA ARG A 140 25.32 -2.65 30.23
C ARG A 140 23.88 -3.13 30.09
N VAL A 141 23.55 -4.22 30.77
CA VAL A 141 22.19 -4.69 30.99
C VAL A 141 21.44 -3.55 31.69
N PRO A 142 20.44 -2.90 31.08
CA PRO A 142 19.52 -2.11 31.87
C PRO A 142 18.60 -3.10 32.58
N GLU A 143 18.64 -2.99 33.90
CA GLU A 143 17.66 -3.49 34.86
C GLU A 143 16.25 -3.58 34.25
N ARG A 144 15.62 -4.73 34.49
CA ARG A 144 14.24 -5.05 34.14
C ARG A 144 13.29 -3.99 34.69
N ALA A 145 12.60 -3.28 33.80
CA ALA A 145 11.25 -2.80 34.05
C ALA A 145 10.30 -3.55 33.13
N GLN A 146 9.41 -4.35 33.74
CA GLN A 146 8.37 -5.11 33.05
C GLN A 146 7.47 -4.17 32.24
N GLY A 147 7.57 -4.25 30.91
CA GLY A 147 6.59 -3.70 29.96
C GLY A 147 5.90 -4.83 29.18
N PRO A 148 4.63 -4.66 28.76
CA PRO A 148 3.80 -5.75 28.23
C PRO A 148 4.32 -6.28 26.87
N PRO A 149 4.03 -7.56 26.52
CA PRO A 149 4.66 -8.22 25.39
C PRO A 149 4.21 -7.59 24.06
N ARG A 150 5.16 -7.05 23.31
CA ARG A 150 4.93 -6.51 21.96
C ARG A 150 4.86 -7.67 20.96
N ARG A 151 3.71 -7.74 20.29
CA ARG A 151 3.22 -8.78 19.37
C ARG A 151 4.27 -9.31 18.37
N GLN A 152 4.40 -10.63 18.32
CA GLN A 152 4.99 -11.33 17.17
C GLN A 152 4.14 -11.14 15.90
N PRO A 153 4.73 -11.20 14.69
CA PRO A 153 4.11 -10.75 13.46
C PRO A 153 2.98 -11.66 13.00
N GLN A 154 2.12 -11.05 12.19
CA GLN A 154 0.89 -11.52 11.55
C GLN A 154 1.07 -12.70 10.56
N GLU A 155 2.01 -13.61 10.80
CA GLU A 155 2.22 -14.85 10.02
C GLU A 155 1.33 -15.99 10.56
N PHE A 156 1.27 -16.16 11.89
CA PHE A 156 0.44 -17.19 12.53
C PHE A 156 -1.05 -16.93 12.37
N SER A 157 -1.46 -15.66 12.33
CA SER A 157 -2.86 -15.27 12.16
C SER A 157 -3.36 -15.63 10.76
N ARG A 158 -2.57 -15.36 9.70
CA ARG A 158 -2.94 -15.69 8.32
C ARG A 158 -3.05 -17.20 8.12
N LYS A 159 -2.10 -17.99 8.64
CA LYS A 159 -2.16 -19.46 8.58
C LYS A 159 -3.36 -20.00 9.38
N ARG A 160 -3.60 -19.53 10.61
CA ARG A 160 -4.79 -19.93 11.40
C ARG A 160 -6.10 -19.57 10.71
N ILE A 161 -6.21 -18.37 10.13
CA ILE A 161 -7.41 -17.92 9.41
C ILE A 161 -7.67 -18.82 8.20
N ILE A 162 -6.64 -19.13 7.40
CA ILE A 162 -6.75 -20.05 6.25
C ILE A 162 -7.17 -21.45 6.72
N PHE A 163 -6.56 -21.99 7.78
CA PHE A 163 -6.95 -23.28 8.35
C PHE A 163 -8.41 -23.27 8.84
N THR A 164 -8.86 -22.20 9.50
CA THR A 164 -10.26 -22.11 9.95
C THR A 164 -11.25 -22.05 8.80
N ILE A 165 -10.94 -21.30 7.73
CA ILE A 165 -11.80 -21.21 6.53
C ILE A 165 -11.88 -22.56 5.81
N ALA A 166 -10.75 -23.28 5.71
CA ALA A 166 -10.72 -24.61 5.12
C ALA A 166 -11.54 -25.63 5.94
N ILE A 167 -11.40 -25.62 7.27
CA ILE A 167 -12.13 -26.54 8.17
C ILE A 167 -13.65 -26.28 8.12
N THR A 168 -14.07 -25.01 8.18
CA THR A 168 -15.49 -24.66 8.12
C THR A 168 -16.10 -24.99 6.75
N GLY A 169 -15.35 -24.75 5.66
CA GLY A 169 -15.78 -25.14 4.31
C GLY A 169 -16.00 -26.64 4.15
N ILE A 170 -15.06 -27.47 4.65
CA ILE A 170 -15.18 -28.94 4.59
C ILE A 170 -16.38 -29.44 5.41
N ALA A 171 -16.61 -28.89 6.61
CA ALA A 171 -17.74 -29.28 7.46
C ALA A 171 -19.09 -28.99 6.80
N VAL A 172 -19.23 -27.84 6.13
CA VAL A 172 -20.46 -27.47 5.41
C VAL A 172 -20.70 -28.37 4.19
N LEU A 173 -19.64 -28.70 3.44
CA LEU A 173 -19.74 -29.62 2.30
C LEU A 173 -20.14 -31.03 2.73
N LEU A 174 -19.51 -31.57 3.79
CA LEU A 174 -19.86 -32.88 4.32
C LEU A 174 -21.27 -32.91 4.93
N GLY A 175 -21.65 -31.86 5.67
CA GLY A 175 -22.99 -31.75 6.23
C GLY A 175 -24.07 -31.71 5.15
N SER A 176 -23.84 -30.96 4.07
CA SER A 176 -24.75 -30.88 2.93
C SER A 176 -24.83 -32.22 2.18
N PHE A 177 -23.72 -32.92 2.02
CA PHE A 177 -23.68 -34.23 1.35
C PHE A 177 -24.42 -35.32 2.15
N LEU A 178 -24.28 -35.33 3.48
CA LEU A 178 -24.95 -36.30 4.35
C LEU A 178 -26.45 -36.02 4.48
N PHE A 179 -26.88 -34.75 4.45
CA PHE A 179 -28.31 -34.39 4.46
C PHE A 179 -29.01 -34.61 3.12
N GLN A 180 -28.31 -34.47 1.99
CA GLN A 180 -28.83 -34.83 0.65
C GLN A 180 -29.00 -36.35 0.49
N ARG A 181 -28.37 -37.16 1.35
CA ARG A 181 -28.31 -38.61 1.24
C ARG A 181 -29.20 -39.35 2.25
N LYS A 182 -30.36 -38.78 2.60
CA LYS A 182 -31.49 -39.59 3.07
C LYS A 182 -32.21 -40.17 1.83
N PRO A 183 -31.98 -41.44 1.45
CA PRO A 183 -32.83 -42.10 0.47
C PRO A 183 -34.23 -42.24 1.06
N GLU A 184 -35.22 -41.77 0.30
CA GLU A 184 -36.61 -42.18 0.41
C GLU A 184 -36.68 -43.71 0.25
N MET A 185 -36.63 -44.43 1.37
CA MET A 185 -37.04 -45.82 1.44
C MET A 185 -38.08 -45.91 2.53
N ASN A 186 -39.33 -45.65 2.16
CA ASN A 186 -40.52 -46.34 2.70
C ASN A 186 -41.78 -45.85 1.97
N GLN A 187 -42.05 -46.44 0.81
CA GLN A 187 -43.42 -46.54 0.32
C GLN A 187 -43.62 -47.91 -0.35
N MET A 188 -43.85 -48.94 0.48
CA MET A 188 -44.48 -50.21 0.09
C MET A 188 -45.24 -50.77 1.29
N HIS A 189 -46.54 -50.46 1.37
CA HIS A 189 -47.66 -51.39 1.62
C HIS A 189 -48.96 -50.59 1.72
#